data_AF-A0A7S1XX41-F1
#
_entry.id   AF-A0A7S1XX41-F1
#
_cell.length_a   1.000
_cell.length_b   1.000
_cell.length_c   1.000
_cell.angle_alpha   90.00
_cell.angle_beta   90.00
_cell.angle_gamma   90.00
#
_symmetry.space_group_name_H-M   'P 1'
#
loop_
_entity.id
_entity.type
_entity.pdbx_description
1 polymer ?
#
loop_
_entity_poly.entity_id
_entity_poly.type
_entity_poly.pdbx_seq_one_letter_code
_entity_poly.pdbx_strand_id
1 'polypeptide(L)'
;MSTLEGAEGEKAAKPYRKSSLLSLRMSFTGVVVRKLDRTGAFDAGVSPYRALHEEAPDRATGLFVLVFVMLGLVSFGFNTCFSGMGYGEEVFDQTRGHAVKGDYDAMSGGMIETLGGMLSVIAFFLLWLLYTIDAEYWTAPVATSVRAFAISASLIMIVIAMVLSSPWHPYYPVCLLMAAMTIASYVTYLVSKHIFTTWDPYPSFPVFFQFVGLPATMVAACIFVAWMAWVFIMGRQWGPDLQQKYAKNIGCLDEEGEASTDDDGADDEDCLGAFILWVHPLFNVLVLLYLAGLSHAMRNLVQERGDAAKNEVKFMGGFIVAIFFVFWVGASLAGVIEGLTVAIFAFGMAAIATFAIIVIFIMGLDSIKEIAEIKSHQAVEEHPGTMDWVRAMFLCVCAPLVIVFIPISALNQFVRRLACVPCTKRLAPGEERFTITSEFYNRLKTCDSWNWTSILRKTILWGLLYQSLAVIASKFTILLLGWINEQIADSNVFLVSAIVFVVGITLFLLPPVPGAPIYYLIGLLMPGVAGDEFGDVGAIIYGMILSLIIKLCACFMQQVVIGGDMSSFLQGRQNC
;
A
#
# COMPACT_ATOMS: atom_id res chain seq x y z
N MET A 1 -67.50 -29.56 30.50
CA MET A 1 -68.29 -28.34 30.23
C MET A 1 -67.35 -27.38 29.50
N SER A 2 -67.75 -26.94 28.30
CA SER A 2 -67.11 -26.00 27.36
C SER A 2 -65.77 -26.37 26.69
N THR A 3 -65.92 -27.14 25.60
CA THR A 3 -65.32 -26.99 24.26
C THR A 3 -64.59 -25.68 23.95
N LEU A 4 -63.41 -25.78 23.31
CA LEU A 4 -62.98 -24.89 22.21
C LEU A 4 -62.08 -25.67 21.25
N GLU A 5 -62.70 -26.14 20.16
CA GLU A 5 -62.04 -26.56 18.92
C GLU A 5 -61.59 -25.30 18.17
N GLY A 6 -60.33 -25.27 17.73
CA GLY A 6 -59.74 -24.19 16.95
C GLY A 6 -59.13 -24.75 15.68
N ALA A 7 -59.76 -24.43 14.55
CA ALA A 7 -59.49 -24.92 13.21
C ALA A 7 -58.05 -24.74 12.73
N GLU A 8 -57.42 -25.84 12.31
CA GLU A 8 -56.24 -25.83 11.45
C GLU A 8 -56.67 -25.52 10.00
N GLY A 9 -56.38 -24.31 9.55
CA GLY A 9 -56.52 -23.89 8.16
C GLY A 9 -55.29 -24.27 7.34
N GLU A 10 -55.39 -25.37 6.61
CA GLU A 10 -54.42 -25.85 5.62
C GLU A 10 -54.33 -24.86 4.44
N LYS A 11 -53.35 -23.94 4.48
CA LYS A 11 -53.03 -23.07 3.34
C LYS A 11 -52.16 -23.83 2.35
N ALA A 12 -52.80 -24.32 1.29
CA ALA A 12 -52.16 -24.88 0.11
C ALA A 12 -51.10 -23.92 -0.48
N ALA A 13 -49.83 -24.34 -0.40
CA ALA A 13 -48.72 -23.69 -1.07
C ALA A 13 -48.85 -23.88 -2.59
N LYS A 14 -49.06 -22.78 -3.32
CA LYS A 14 -49.00 -22.77 -4.79
C LYS A 14 -47.58 -23.11 -5.24
N PRO A 15 -47.38 -24.06 -6.17
CA PRO A 15 -46.05 -24.34 -6.72
C PRO A 15 -45.60 -23.18 -7.59
N TYR A 16 -44.53 -22.51 -7.18
CA TYR A 16 -43.87 -21.48 -7.97
C TYR A 16 -43.25 -22.16 -9.21
N ARG A 17 -43.88 -21.95 -10.36
CA ARG A 17 -43.42 -22.40 -11.67
C ARG A 17 -42.15 -21.61 -12.01
N LYS A 18 -40.98 -22.21 -11.81
CA LYS A 18 -39.70 -21.68 -12.33
C LYS A 18 -39.78 -21.67 -13.85
N SER A 19 -40.02 -20.49 -14.41
CA SER A 19 -39.85 -20.23 -15.83
C SER A 19 -38.37 -20.34 -16.16
N SER A 20 -38.06 -21.32 -17.00
CA SER A 20 -36.84 -21.47 -17.75
C SER A 20 -36.66 -20.28 -18.68
N LEU A 21 -35.97 -19.25 -18.19
CA LEU A 21 -35.41 -18.16 -18.98
C LEU A 21 -33.92 -18.14 -18.70
N LEU A 22 -33.14 -18.28 -19.78
CA LEU A 22 -31.67 -18.27 -19.82
C LEU A 22 -31.11 -17.21 -18.87
N SER A 23 -30.74 -17.62 -17.66
CA SER A 23 -29.85 -16.84 -16.83
C SER A 23 -28.45 -17.06 -17.36
N LEU A 24 -27.88 -16.04 -18.01
CA LEU A 24 -26.45 -15.85 -18.10
C LEU A 24 -25.92 -15.53 -16.68
N ARG A 25 -26.15 -16.44 -15.73
CA ARG A 25 -25.38 -16.50 -14.49
C ARG A 25 -23.99 -16.90 -14.96
N MET A 26 -23.02 -16.00 -14.81
CA MET A 26 -21.63 -16.42 -14.68
C MET A 26 -21.59 -17.42 -13.53
N SER A 27 -21.67 -18.69 -13.89
CA SER A 27 -21.46 -19.82 -13.01
C SER A 27 -19.96 -19.81 -12.69
N PHE A 28 -19.58 -19.07 -11.64
CA PHE A 28 -18.26 -19.21 -11.02
C PHE A 28 -18.20 -20.41 -10.06
N THR A 29 -19.28 -21.20 -9.99
CA THR A 29 -19.36 -22.41 -9.17
C THR A 29 -20.28 -23.41 -9.86
N GLY A 30 -19.73 -24.47 -10.46
CA GLY A 30 -20.54 -25.67 -10.66
C GLY A 30 -20.24 -26.61 -11.81
N VAL A 31 -19.32 -26.30 -12.74
CA VAL A 31 -19.04 -27.22 -13.85
C VAL A 31 -17.53 -27.37 -14.00
N VAL A 32 -17.01 -28.46 -13.40
CA VAL A 32 -15.73 -29.19 -13.59
C VAL A 32 -15.13 -29.57 -12.22
N VAL A 33 -15.89 -30.36 -11.45
CA VAL A 33 -15.35 -31.23 -10.37
C VAL A 33 -16.12 -32.55 -10.39
N ARG A 34 -16.26 -33.18 -11.56
CA ARG A 34 -16.93 -34.50 -11.68
C ARG A 34 -16.11 -35.59 -12.38
N LYS A 35 -14.85 -35.32 -12.72
CA LYS A 35 -13.91 -36.35 -13.22
C LYS A 35 -12.48 -36.15 -12.72
N LEU A 36 -12.31 -35.77 -11.45
CA LEU A 36 -11.08 -36.04 -10.72
C LEU A 36 -11.34 -37.28 -9.87
N ASP A 37 -10.56 -38.32 -10.15
CA ASP A 37 -10.69 -39.64 -9.56
C ASP A 37 -10.61 -39.59 -8.02
N ARG A 38 -11.13 -40.63 -7.37
CA ARG A 38 -11.40 -40.74 -5.92
C ARG A 38 -10.23 -40.48 -4.95
N THR A 39 -9.04 -40.14 -5.42
CA THR A 39 -7.87 -39.79 -4.62
C THR A 39 -7.31 -38.40 -4.93
N GLY A 40 -8.05 -37.52 -5.63
CA GLY A 40 -7.66 -36.22 -6.22
C GLY A 40 -7.07 -35.13 -5.31
N ALA A 41 -6.08 -35.48 -4.49
CA ALA A 41 -5.01 -34.59 -4.12
C ALA A 41 -4.01 -34.60 -5.29
N PHE A 42 -3.64 -33.41 -5.78
CA PHE A 42 -2.30 -33.28 -6.34
C PHE A 42 -1.34 -33.86 -5.30
N ASP A 43 -0.38 -34.70 -5.70
CA ASP A 43 0.72 -35.10 -4.82
C ASP A 43 1.24 -33.82 -4.16
N ALA A 44 1.13 -33.75 -2.83
CA ALA A 44 1.21 -32.52 -2.03
C ALA A 44 2.58 -31.79 -2.08
N GLY A 45 3.46 -32.17 -3.02
CA GLY A 45 4.76 -31.55 -3.26
C GLY A 45 4.99 -31.03 -4.68
N VAL A 46 4.09 -31.26 -5.65
CA VAL A 46 4.31 -30.78 -7.03
C VAL A 46 3.60 -29.45 -7.24
N SER A 47 4.39 -28.38 -7.39
CA SER A 47 3.87 -27.05 -7.71
C SER A 47 3.04 -27.10 -9.00
N PRO A 48 1.88 -26.41 -9.08
CA PRO A 48 1.10 -26.29 -10.31
C PRO A 48 1.95 -25.81 -11.49
N TYR A 49 2.94 -24.95 -11.22
CA TYR A 49 3.94 -24.53 -12.20
C TYR A 49 4.73 -25.71 -12.78
N ARG A 50 5.20 -26.61 -11.92
CA ARG A 50 6.03 -27.75 -12.32
C ARG A 50 5.20 -28.75 -13.12
N ALA A 51 3.99 -29.06 -12.66
CA ALA A 51 3.05 -29.90 -13.40
C ALA A 51 2.75 -29.32 -14.80
N LEU A 52 2.48 -28.01 -14.89
CA LEU A 52 2.20 -27.34 -16.15
C LEU A 52 3.41 -27.32 -17.10
N HIS A 53 4.61 -27.13 -16.55
CA HIS A 53 5.86 -27.15 -17.32
C HIS A 53 6.21 -28.57 -17.81
N GLU A 54 5.86 -29.60 -17.05
CA GLU A 54 6.04 -31.00 -17.44
C GLU A 54 5.03 -31.43 -18.52
N GLU A 55 3.77 -30.97 -18.44
CA GLU A 55 2.73 -31.32 -19.40
C GLU A 55 2.81 -30.52 -20.72
N ALA A 56 3.18 -29.24 -20.67
CA ALA A 56 3.16 -28.36 -21.83
C ALA A 56 4.23 -27.24 -21.75
N PRO A 57 5.52 -27.59 -21.90
CA PRO A 57 6.64 -26.65 -21.72
C PRO A 57 6.57 -25.43 -22.65
N ASP A 58 6.14 -25.62 -23.91
CA ASP A 58 6.03 -24.54 -24.89
C ASP A 58 5.01 -23.48 -24.46
N ARG A 59 3.90 -23.91 -23.85
CA ARG A 59 2.81 -23.02 -23.41
C ARG A 59 3.17 -22.30 -22.12
N ALA A 60 3.80 -23.00 -21.17
CA ALA A 60 4.35 -22.38 -19.96
C ALA A 60 5.39 -21.30 -20.31
N THR A 61 6.26 -21.59 -21.28
CA THR A 61 7.25 -20.63 -21.81
C THR A 61 6.57 -19.45 -22.50
N GLY A 62 5.56 -19.69 -23.35
CA GLY A 62 4.79 -18.63 -24.00
C GLY A 62 4.09 -17.70 -22.99
N LEU A 63 3.50 -18.27 -21.94
CA LEU A 63 2.89 -17.50 -20.85
C LEU A 63 3.93 -16.66 -20.09
N PHE A 64 5.08 -17.27 -19.77
CA PHE A 64 6.19 -16.60 -19.10
C PHE A 64 6.69 -15.41 -19.91
N VAL A 65 6.94 -15.60 -21.21
CA VAL A 65 7.41 -14.54 -22.11
C VAL A 65 6.37 -13.43 -22.22
N LEU A 66 5.09 -13.77 -22.35
CA LEU A 66 4.01 -12.78 -22.41
C LEU A 66 3.97 -11.92 -21.15
N VAL A 67 4.04 -12.53 -19.96
CA VAL A 67 4.06 -11.79 -18.68
C VAL A 67 5.32 -10.94 -18.55
N PHE A 68 6.49 -11.49 -18.88
CA PHE A 68 7.76 -10.76 -18.87
C PHE A 68 7.72 -9.52 -19.77
N VAL A 69 7.24 -9.66 -21.01
CA VAL A 69 7.13 -8.56 -21.96
C VAL A 69 6.13 -7.51 -21.47
N MET A 70 4.95 -7.91 -20.99
CA MET A 70 3.93 -6.95 -20.54
C MET A 70 4.39 -6.16 -19.31
N LEU A 71 5.01 -6.81 -18.31
CA LEU A 71 5.58 -6.12 -17.16
C LEU A 71 6.76 -5.22 -17.57
N GLY A 72 7.63 -5.73 -18.44
CA GLY A 72 8.76 -4.97 -18.98
C GLY A 72 8.33 -3.72 -19.73
N LEU A 73 7.29 -3.79 -20.57
CA LEU A 73 6.75 -2.66 -21.33
C LEU A 73 6.18 -1.58 -20.40
N VAL A 74 5.42 -1.95 -19.37
CA VAL A 74 4.87 -0.98 -18.41
C VAL A 74 6.00 -0.34 -17.60
N SER A 75 6.95 -1.13 -17.08
CA SER A 75 8.11 -0.58 -16.35
C SER A 75 8.95 0.34 -17.22
N PHE A 76 9.21 -0.06 -18.47
CA PHE A 76 9.97 0.72 -19.42
C PHE A 76 9.28 2.04 -19.74
N GLY A 77 7.97 2.02 -19.98
CA GLY A 77 7.17 3.23 -20.21
C GLY A 77 7.25 4.20 -19.03
N PHE A 78 7.08 3.72 -17.80
CA PHE A 78 7.17 4.57 -16.61
C PHE A 78 8.58 5.12 -16.37
N ASN A 79 9.64 4.31 -16.52
CA ASN A 79 11.01 4.84 -16.42
C ASN A 79 11.31 5.85 -17.53
N THR A 80 10.79 5.62 -18.74
CA THR A 80 10.97 6.54 -19.87
C THR A 80 10.23 7.86 -19.63
N CYS A 81 9.06 7.85 -19.00
CA CYS A 81 8.27 9.07 -18.79
C CYS A 81 8.58 9.82 -17.49
N PHE A 82 9.04 9.14 -16.44
CA PHE A 82 9.10 9.71 -15.07
C PHE A 82 10.45 9.53 -14.37
N SER A 83 11.51 9.16 -15.10
CA SER A 83 12.86 9.07 -14.51
C SER A 83 13.88 9.87 -15.31
N GLY A 84 14.98 10.23 -14.65
CA GLY A 84 16.15 10.86 -15.27
C GLY A 84 16.89 9.98 -16.28
N MET A 85 16.57 8.68 -16.36
CA MET A 85 17.07 7.80 -17.45
C MET A 85 16.34 8.03 -18.78
N GLY A 86 15.16 8.64 -18.75
CA GLY A 86 14.32 8.91 -19.91
C GLY A 86 14.01 10.40 -20.06
N TYR A 87 12.77 10.70 -20.40
CA TYR A 87 12.21 12.04 -20.58
C TYR A 87 11.57 12.60 -19.30
N GLY A 88 11.94 12.07 -18.13
CA GLY A 88 11.37 12.53 -16.85
C GLY A 88 11.63 14.01 -16.60
N GLU A 89 12.82 14.49 -16.98
CA GLU A 89 13.18 15.91 -16.87
C GLU A 89 12.23 16.78 -17.71
N GLU A 90 12.02 16.45 -18.98
CA GLU A 90 11.14 17.21 -19.88
C GLU A 90 9.66 17.10 -19.50
N VAL A 91 9.22 15.94 -18.99
CA VAL A 91 7.83 15.81 -18.51
C VAL A 91 7.59 16.69 -17.28
N PHE A 92 8.52 16.72 -16.33
CA PHE A 92 8.43 17.59 -15.16
C PHE A 92 8.58 19.07 -15.54
N ASP A 93 9.51 19.42 -16.42
CA ASP A 93 9.70 20.79 -16.91
C ASP A 93 8.51 21.26 -17.77
N GLN A 94 7.87 20.40 -18.57
CA GLN A 94 6.66 20.82 -19.31
C GLN A 94 5.46 21.01 -18.38
N THR A 95 5.31 20.13 -17.39
CA THR A 95 4.19 20.22 -16.44
C THR A 95 4.36 21.37 -15.44
N ARG A 96 5.61 21.71 -15.08
CA ARG A 96 5.94 22.82 -14.16
C ARG A 96 6.31 24.12 -14.88
N GLY A 97 7.00 24.09 -15.99
CA GLY A 97 7.47 25.27 -16.74
C GLY A 97 6.35 26.10 -17.36
N HIS A 98 5.19 25.50 -17.64
CA HIS A 98 3.96 26.25 -17.93
C HIS A 98 3.42 27.04 -16.73
N ALA A 99 3.88 26.75 -15.50
CA ALA A 99 3.48 27.43 -14.28
C ALA A 99 4.36 28.63 -13.90
N VAL A 100 5.65 28.64 -14.27
CA VAL A 100 6.65 29.54 -13.65
C VAL A 100 7.25 30.57 -14.63
N LYS A 101 7.43 30.26 -15.91
CA LYS A 101 8.30 31.06 -16.81
C LYS A 101 7.65 32.23 -17.56
N GLY A 102 6.48 32.71 -17.12
CA GLY A 102 5.78 33.81 -17.79
C GLY A 102 5.47 34.97 -16.83
N ASP A 103 6.10 36.13 -17.07
CA ASP A 103 5.91 37.43 -16.41
C ASP A 103 4.47 38.01 -16.49
N TYR A 104 3.49 37.20 -16.92
CA TYR A 104 2.06 37.52 -16.98
C TYR A 104 1.11 36.40 -16.51
N ASP A 105 1.58 35.21 -16.09
CA ASP A 105 0.69 34.06 -15.84
C ASP A 105 1.03 33.27 -14.56
N ALA A 106 1.17 33.93 -13.41
CA ALA A 106 0.97 33.26 -12.11
C ALA A 106 -0.43 32.55 -12.04
N MET A 107 -1.34 32.90 -12.95
CA MET A 107 -2.64 32.27 -13.15
C MET A 107 -2.58 30.89 -13.84
N SER A 108 -1.56 30.56 -14.65
CA SER A 108 -1.52 29.30 -15.41
C SER A 108 -1.04 28.11 -14.57
N GLY A 109 -0.08 28.34 -13.66
CA GLY A 109 0.44 27.31 -12.75
C GLY A 109 -0.62 26.79 -11.79
N GLY A 110 -1.28 27.74 -11.11
CA GLY A 110 -2.44 27.43 -10.29
C GLY A 110 -3.56 26.77 -11.10
N MET A 111 -3.70 27.05 -12.41
CA MET A 111 -4.72 26.42 -13.25
C MET A 111 -4.46 24.91 -13.45
N ILE A 112 -3.22 24.47 -13.63
CA ILE A 112 -2.92 23.03 -13.81
C ILE A 112 -3.13 22.28 -12.50
N GLU A 113 -2.68 22.82 -11.38
CA GLU A 113 -2.90 22.23 -10.06
C GLU A 113 -4.40 22.15 -9.74
N THR A 114 -5.12 23.25 -9.94
CA THR A 114 -6.57 23.30 -9.74
C THR A 114 -7.30 22.37 -10.71
N LEU A 115 -6.82 22.20 -11.96
CA LEU A 115 -7.39 21.24 -12.91
C LEU A 115 -7.19 19.80 -12.42
N GLY A 116 -6.00 19.44 -11.95
CA GLY A 116 -5.73 18.12 -11.35
C GLY A 116 -6.62 17.86 -10.13
N GLY A 117 -6.75 18.86 -9.25
CA GLY A 117 -7.65 18.83 -8.10
C GLY A 117 -9.12 18.68 -8.52
N MET A 118 -9.58 19.47 -9.50
CA MET A 118 -10.95 19.41 -10.02
C MET A 118 -11.25 18.06 -10.67
N LEU A 119 -10.35 17.51 -11.49
CA LEU A 119 -10.51 16.19 -12.11
C LEU A 119 -10.61 15.09 -11.05
N SER A 120 -9.79 15.16 -10.00
CA SER A 120 -9.88 14.24 -8.86
C SER A 120 -11.25 14.34 -8.18
N VAL A 121 -11.69 15.56 -7.85
CA VAL A 121 -13.00 15.81 -7.21
C VAL A 121 -14.15 15.30 -8.09
N ILE A 122 -14.12 15.56 -9.39
CA ILE A 122 -15.13 15.07 -10.34
C ILE A 122 -15.12 13.54 -10.39
N ALA A 123 -13.95 12.90 -10.45
CA ALA A 123 -13.84 11.46 -10.46
C ALA A 123 -14.39 10.82 -9.18
N PHE A 124 -14.04 11.38 -8.01
CA PHE A 124 -14.58 10.96 -6.71
C PHE A 124 -16.09 11.18 -6.64
N PHE A 125 -16.59 12.32 -7.11
CA PHE A 125 -18.03 12.60 -7.16
C PHE A 125 -18.78 11.61 -8.05
N LEU A 126 -18.23 11.23 -9.20
CA LEU A 126 -18.81 10.22 -10.08
C LEU A 126 -18.82 8.83 -9.43
N LEU A 127 -17.73 8.42 -8.78
CA LEU A 127 -17.69 7.15 -8.05
C LEU A 127 -18.69 7.14 -6.88
N TRP A 128 -18.78 8.25 -6.16
CA TRP A 128 -19.76 8.46 -5.09
C TRP A 128 -21.19 8.41 -5.63
N LEU A 129 -21.46 9.04 -6.78
CA LEU A 129 -22.77 8.99 -7.44
C LEU A 129 -23.12 7.55 -7.83
N LEU A 130 -22.19 6.83 -8.46
CA LEU A 130 -22.38 5.41 -8.82
C LEU A 130 -22.66 4.54 -7.59
N TYR A 131 -21.99 4.81 -6.48
CA TYR A 131 -22.25 4.11 -5.22
C TYR A 131 -23.64 4.44 -4.66
N THR A 132 -24.04 5.72 -4.61
CA THR A 132 -25.32 6.15 -4.03
C THR A 132 -26.54 5.67 -4.83
N ILE A 133 -26.39 5.45 -6.14
CA ILE A 133 -27.46 4.92 -7.01
C ILE A 133 -27.42 3.39 -7.16
N ASP A 134 -26.62 2.71 -6.35
CA ASP A 134 -26.50 1.24 -6.37
C ASP A 134 -26.12 0.69 -7.75
N ALA A 135 -25.17 1.33 -8.44
CA ALA A 135 -24.74 0.90 -9.76
C ALA A 135 -24.30 -0.58 -9.80
N GLU A 136 -23.83 -1.13 -8.68
CA GLU A 136 -23.51 -2.55 -8.53
C GLU A 136 -24.68 -3.48 -8.90
N TYR A 137 -25.92 -3.09 -8.59
CA TYR A 137 -27.13 -3.90 -8.80
C TYR A 137 -27.75 -3.73 -10.19
N TRP A 138 -27.14 -2.92 -11.06
CA TRP A 138 -27.63 -2.69 -12.41
C TRP A 138 -27.42 -3.93 -13.27
N THR A 139 -28.53 -4.61 -13.61
CA THR A 139 -28.52 -5.86 -14.39
C THR A 139 -28.81 -5.65 -15.87
N ALA A 140 -29.41 -4.51 -16.26
CA ALA A 140 -29.69 -4.22 -17.66
C ALA A 140 -28.37 -4.07 -18.44
N PRO A 141 -28.27 -4.58 -19.68
CA PRO A 141 -27.03 -4.50 -20.47
C PRO A 141 -26.55 -3.05 -20.66
N VAL A 142 -27.47 -2.14 -20.99
CA VAL A 142 -27.17 -0.72 -21.16
C VAL A 142 -26.64 -0.11 -19.87
N ALA A 143 -27.28 -0.39 -18.73
CA ALA A 143 -26.85 0.11 -17.43
C ALA A 143 -25.47 -0.44 -17.03
N THR A 144 -25.21 -1.72 -17.31
CA THR A 144 -23.90 -2.35 -17.08
C THR A 144 -22.80 -1.66 -17.89
N SER A 145 -23.06 -1.35 -19.17
CA SER A 145 -22.13 -0.61 -20.02
C SER A 145 -21.91 0.82 -19.52
N VAL A 146 -22.98 1.52 -19.11
CA VAL A 146 -22.88 2.87 -18.53
C VAL A 146 -22.04 2.86 -17.25
N ARG A 147 -22.26 1.89 -16.37
CA ARG A 147 -21.47 1.71 -15.15
C ARG A 147 -20.00 1.47 -15.49
N ALA A 148 -19.71 0.54 -16.39
CA ALA A 148 -18.34 0.23 -16.79
C ALA A 148 -17.64 1.47 -17.40
N PHE A 149 -18.35 2.22 -18.24
CA PHE A 149 -17.85 3.47 -18.81
C PHE A 149 -17.58 4.51 -17.72
N ALA A 150 -18.51 4.74 -16.80
CA ALA A 150 -18.35 5.73 -15.73
C ALA A 150 -17.20 5.38 -14.77
N ILE A 151 -17.06 4.11 -14.37
CA ILE A 151 -15.92 3.64 -13.57
C ILE A 151 -14.61 3.86 -14.34
N SER A 152 -14.57 3.49 -15.62
CA SER A 152 -13.37 3.65 -16.45
C SER A 152 -13.01 5.12 -16.62
N ALA A 153 -13.99 5.99 -16.86
CA ALA A 153 -13.80 7.43 -16.96
C ALA A 153 -13.26 8.01 -15.65
N SER A 154 -13.83 7.64 -14.49
CA SER A 154 -13.31 8.07 -13.18
C SER A 154 -11.87 7.62 -12.96
N LEU A 155 -11.53 6.37 -13.30
CA LEU A 155 -10.15 5.87 -13.17
C LEU A 155 -9.20 6.63 -14.09
N ILE A 156 -9.58 6.89 -15.34
CA ILE A 156 -8.78 7.70 -16.28
C ILE A 156 -8.58 9.11 -15.73
N MET A 157 -9.63 9.75 -15.19
CA MET A 157 -9.53 11.07 -14.58
C MET A 157 -8.61 11.10 -13.36
N ILE A 158 -8.65 10.08 -12.50
CA ILE A 158 -7.71 9.95 -11.37
C ILE A 158 -6.28 9.80 -11.87
N VAL A 159 -6.04 8.98 -12.91
CA VAL A 159 -4.71 8.82 -13.50
C VAL A 159 -4.20 10.14 -14.08
N ILE A 160 -5.02 10.83 -14.86
CA ILE A 160 -4.67 12.14 -15.43
C ILE A 160 -4.39 13.14 -14.31
N ALA A 161 -5.24 13.19 -13.28
CA ALA A 161 -5.04 14.08 -12.15
C ALA A 161 -3.73 13.80 -11.41
N MET A 162 -3.40 12.53 -11.14
CA MET A 162 -2.14 12.15 -10.50
C MET A 162 -0.91 12.49 -11.36
N VAL A 163 -1.01 12.37 -12.68
CA VAL A 163 0.06 12.79 -13.60
C VAL A 163 0.21 14.31 -13.61
N LEU A 164 -0.91 15.04 -13.74
CA LEU A 164 -0.89 16.51 -13.70
C LEU A 164 -0.37 17.03 -12.37
N SER A 165 -0.72 16.39 -11.26
CA SER A 165 -0.27 16.78 -9.92
C SER A 165 1.15 16.29 -9.56
N SER A 166 1.83 15.57 -10.45
CA SER A 166 3.18 15.05 -10.18
C SER A 166 4.27 16.09 -9.92
N PRO A 167 4.22 17.35 -10.43
CA PRO A 167 5.19 18.37 -10.08
C PRO A 167 5.19 18.74 -8.59
N TRP A 168 3.99 18.82 -7.99
CA TRP A 168 3.82 19.14 -6.56
C TRP A 168 3.89 17.89 -5.68
N HIS A 169 3.52 16.74 -6.24
CA HIS A 169 3.53 15.46 -5.54
C HIS A 169 4.34 14.43 -6.34
N PRO A 170 5.68 14.52 -6.32
CA PRO A 170 6.56 13.72 -7.16
C PRO A 170 6.49 12.20 -6.91
N TYR A 171 5.85 11.77 -5.81
CA TYR A 171 5.61 10.35 -5.51
C TYR A 171 4.36 9.76 -6.22
N TYR A 172 3.49 10.57 -6.83
CA TYR A 172 2.31 10.08 -7.56
C TYR A 172 2.61 9.12 -8.72
N PRO A 173 3.63 9.36 -9.57
CA PRO A 173 4.05 8.40 -10.59
C PRO A 173 4.39 7.01 -10.03
N VAL A 174 5.00 6.95 -8.84
CA VAL A 174 5.34 5.67 -8.18
C VAL A 174 4.07 4.94 -7.73
N CYS A 175 3.11 5.66 -7.16
CA CYS A 175 1.80 5.09 -6.80
C CYS A 175 1.03 4.60 -8.03
N LEU A 176 1.06 5.38 -9.12
CA LEU A 176 0.46 5.01 -10.41
C LEU A 176 1.13 3.77 -11.01
N LEU A 177 2.45 3.66 -10.95
CA LEU A 177 3.19 2.50 -11.42
C LEU A 177 2.71 1.22 -10.73
N MET A 178 2.51 1.27 -9.41
CA MET A 178 2.04 0.08 -8.67
C MET A 178 0.61 -0.33 -9.03
N ALA A 179 -0.29 0.63 -9.23
CA ALA A 179 -1.62 0.36 -9.74
C ALA A 179 -1.55 -0.20 -11.18
N ALA A 180 -0.75 0.42 -12.05
CA ALA A 180 -0.56 0.00 -13.44
C ALA A 180 -0.01 -1.42 -13.55
N MET A 181 0.94 -1.81 -12.69
CA MET A 181 1.49 -3.18 -12.65
C MET A 181 0.45 -4.22 -12.27
N THR A 182 -0.42 -3.89 -11.31
CA THR A 182 -1.53 -4.75 -10.90
C THR A 182 -2.53 -4.93 -12.04
N ILE A 183 -2.89 -3.82 -12.71
CA ILE A 183 -3.79 -3.83 -13.87
C ILE A 183 -3.16 -4.61 -15.03
N ALA A 184 -1.88 -4.38 -15.33
CA ALA A 184 -1.15 -5.06 -16.40
C ALA A 184 -1.12 -6.58 -16.18
N SER A 185 -0.93 -7.02 -14.94
CA SER A 185 -0.99 -8.44 -14.58
C SER A 185 -2.37 -9.03 -14.87
N TYR A 186 -3.44 -8.30 -14.55
CA TYR A 186 -4.81 -8.74 -14.83
C TYR A 186 -5.15 -8.72 -16.33
N VAL A 187 -4.75 -7.68 -17.07
CA VAL A 187 -4.92 -7.62 -18.53
C VAL A 187 -4.16 -8.77 -19.19
N THR A 188 -2.95 -9.06 -18.72
CA THR A 188 -2.16 -10.19 -19.22
C THR A 188 -2.86 -11.52 -18.96
N TYR A 189 -3.53 -11.69 -17.81
CA TYR A 189 -4.38 -12.85 -17.55
C TYR A 189 -5.53 -12.98 -18.57
N LEU A 190 -6.22 -11.87 -18.90
CA LEU A 190 -7.32 -11.89 -19.88
C LEU A 190 -6.82 -12.19 -21.29
N VAL A 191 -5.71 -11.57 -21.69
CA VAL A 191 -5.07 -11.79 -23.00
C VAL A 191 -4.59 -13.23 -23.12
N SER A 192 -3.89 -13.74 -22.11
CA SER A 192 -3.43 -15.13 -22.09
C SER A 192 -4.60 -16.12 -22.14
N LYS A 193 -5.70 -15.86 -21.41
CA LYS A 193 -6.93 -16.67 -21.52
C LYS A 193 -7.50 -16.69 -22.95
N HIS A 194 -7.41 -15.58 -23.69
CA HIS A 194 -7.89 -15.49 -25.06
C HIS A 194 -6.94 -16.16 -26.08
N ILE A 195 -5.63 -15.95 -25.92
CA ILE A 195 -4.61 -16.54 -26.80
C ILE A 195 -4.55 -18.07 -26.61
N PHE A 196 -4.55 -18.53 -25.36
CA PHE A 196 -4.47 -19.93 -25.01
C PHE A 196 -5.87 -20.53 -24.76
N THR A 197 -6.85 -20.18 -25.61
CA THR A 197 -8.23 -20.72 -25.56
C THR A 197 -8.29 -22.24 -25.66
N THR A 198 -7.25 -22.87 -26.20
CA THR A 198 -7.12 -24.33 -26.30
C THR A 198 -6.70 -25.02 -25.00
N TRP A 199 -6.40 -24.27 -23.94
CA TRP A 199 -6.26 -24.81 -22.58
C TRP A 199 -7.63 -24.94 -21.92
N ASP A 200 -8.17 -26.15 -21.94
CA ASP A 200 -9.34 -26.53 -21.15
C ASP A 200 -8.94 -27.58 -20.09
N PRO A 201 -9.03 -27.28 -18.78
CA PRO A 201 -9.43 -26.00 -18.19
C PRO A 201 -8.27 -24.99 -18.10
N TYR A 202 -8.53 -23.74 -18.48
CA TYR A 202 -7.57 -22.64 -18.30
C TYR A 202 -7.32 -22.39 -16.80
N PRO A 203 -6.07 -22.14 -16.36
CA PRO A 203 -5.77 -21.90 -14.96
C PRO A 203 -6.60 -20.73 -14.40
N SER A 204 -7.09 -20.90 -13.18
CA SER A 204 -7.76 -19.82 -12.47
C SER A 204 -6.79 -18.64 -12.25
N PHE A 205 -7.32 -17.43 -12.11
CA PHE A 205 -6.49 -16.24 -11.86
C PHE A 205 -5.47 -16.40 -10.71
N PRO A 206 -5.80 -17.03 -9.57
CA PRO A 206 -4.83 -17.25 -8.50
C PRO A 206 -3.66 -18.15 -8.93
N VAL A 207 -3.92 -19.14 -9.78
CA VAL A 207 -2.87 -20.03 -10.33
C VAL A 207 -2.03 -19.26 -11.36
N PHE A 208 -2.66 -18.48 -12.24
CA PHE A 208 -1.95 -17.59 -13.17
C PHE A 208 -1.05 -16.58 -12.43
N PHE A 209 -1.53 -15.99 -11.34
CA PHE A 209 -0.79 -14.98 -10.60
C PHE A 209 0.53 -15.54 -10.01
N GLN A 210 0.61 -16.85 -9.74
CA GLN A 210 1.85 -17.50 -9.31
C GLN A 210 2.95 -17.45 -10.38
N PHE A 211 2.58 -17.34 -11.67
CA PHE A 211 3.53 -17.21 -12.78
C PHE A 211 4.09 -15.79 -12.90
N VAL A 212 3.50 -14.80 -12.23
CA VAL A 212 3.94 -13.39 -12.30
C VAL A 212 5.26 -13.17 -11.58
N GLY A 213 5.56 -13.96 -10.54
CA GLY A 213 6.68 -13.69 -9.64
C GLY A 213 8.05 -13.73 -10.29
N LEU A 214 8.37 -14.83 -10.97
CA LEU A 214 9.68 -14.99 -11.60
C LEU A 214 9.93 -13.96 -12.72
N PRO A 215 9.00 -13.73 -13.67
CA PRO A 215 9.11 -12.61 -14.61
C PRO A 215 9.32 -11.26 -13.94
N ALA A 216 8.54 -10.95 -12.90
CA ALA A 216 8.66 -9.68 -12.18
C ALA A 216 10.04 -9.51 -11.54
N THR A 217 10.59 -10.54 -10.89
CA THR A 217 11.96 -10.51 -10.34
C THR A 217 13.02 -10.35 -11.43
N MET A 218 12.86 -10.98 -12.60
CA MET A 218 13.80 -10.83 -13.71
C MET A 218 13.75 -9.43 -14.31
N VAL A 219 12.55 -8.85 -14.51
CA VAL A 219 12.41 -7.46 -14.97
C VAL A 219 13.01 -6.51 -13.93
N ALA A 220 12.79 -6.74 -12.64
CA ALA A 220 13.37 -5.96 -11.55
C ALA A 220 14.90 -6.00 -11.57
N ALA A 221 15.50 -7.19 -11.74
CA ALA A 221 16.95 -7.33 -11.87
C ALA A 221 17.50 -6.59 -13.10
N CYS A 222 16.82 -6.68 -14.25
CA CYS A 222 17.22 -5.95 -15.47
C CYS A 222 17.22 -4.44 -15.24
N ILE A 223 16.17 -3.89 -14.63
CA ILE A 223 16.06 -2.46 -14.34
C ILE A 223 17.12 -2.03 -13.32
N PHE A 224 17.34 -2.81 -12.27
CA PHE A 224 18.35 -2.51 -11.26
C PHE A 224 19.76 -2.46 -11.87
N VAL A 225 20.12 -3.44 -12.70
CA VAL A 225 21.42 -3.46 -13.40
C VAL A 225 21.54 -2.28 -14.37
N ALA A 226 20.48 -1.95 -15.11
CA ALA A 226 20.47 -0.80 -16.02
C ALA A 226 20.62 0.53 -15.26
N TRP A 227 19.95 0.68 -14.12
CA TRP A 227 20.07 1.85 -13.26
C TRP A 227 21.48 1.97 -12.63
N MET A 228 22.04 0.87 -12.12
CA MET A 228 23.41 0.85 -11.60
C MET A 228 24.44 1.20 -12.69
N ALA A 229 24.27 0.69 -13.92
CA ALA A 229 25.11 1.06 -15.04
C ALA A 229 24.98 2.56 -15.37
N TRP A 230 23.76 3.10 -15.36
CA TRP A 230 23.52 4.54 -15.56
C TRP A 230 24.18 5.39 -14.46
N VAL A 231 24.06 5.01 -13.19
CA VAL A 231 24.66 5.73 -12.06
C VAL A 231 26.20 5.68 -12.12
N PHE A 232 26.79 4.49 -12.22
CA PHE A 232 28.23 4.32 -12.04
C PHE A 232 29.05 4.40 -13.33
N ILE A 233 28.56 3.85 -14.45
CA ILE A 233 29.32 3.82 -15.71
C ILE A 233 29.14 5.12 -16.48
N MET A 234 27.94 5.71 -16.45
CA MET A 234 27.68 6.99 -17.13
C MET A 234 27.93 8.22 -16.24
N GLY A 235 28.49 8.03 -15.03
CA GLY A 235 28.83 9.12 -14.12
C GLY A 235 27.63 9.92 -13.61
N ARG A 236 26.45 9.29 -13.47
CA ARG A 236 25.22 9.90 -12.96
C ARG A 236 25.05 9.66 -11.45
N GLN A 237 26.15 9.79 -10.72
CA GLN A 237 26.12 9.73 -9.26
C GLN A 237 25.37 10.95 -8.71
N TRP A 238 24.63 10.78 -7.62
CA TRP A 238 23.88 11.85 -6.97
C TRP A 238 24.81 12.84 -6.24
N GLY A 239 25.62 13.57 -7.01
CA GLY A 239 26.54 14.60 -6.54
C GLY A 239 26.02 16.02 -6.76
N PRO A 240 26.72 17.05 -6.23
CA PRO A 240 26.28 18.44 -6.27
C PRO A 240 25.95 18.96 -7.67
N ASP A 241 26.78 18.66 -8.67
CA ASP A 241 26.57 19.08 -10.06
C ASP A 241 25.27 18.53 -10.64
N LEU A 242 24.98 17.25 -10.35
CA LEU A 242 23.79 16.58 -10.86
C LEU A 242 22.54 17.06 -10.11
N GLN A 243 22.66 17.25 -8.78
CA GLN A 243 21.61 17.84 -7.95
C GLN A 243 21.23 19.22 -8.46
N GLN A 244 22.21 20.11 -8.64
CA GLN A 244 21.98 21.46 -9.14
C GLN A 244 21.39 21.44 -10.54
N LYS A 245 21.87 20.54 -11.42
CA LYS A 245 21.29 20.38 -12.76
C LYS A 245 19.81 19.99 -12.70
N TYR A 246 19.44 18.97 -11.92
CA TYR A 246 18.04 18.55 -11.82
C TYR A 246 17.18 19.61 -11.15
N ALA A 247 17.69 20.23 -10.08
CA ALA A 247 16.99 21.31 -9.37
C ALA A 247 16.74 22.51 -10.30
N LYS A 248 17.73 22.92 -11.10
CA LYS A 248 17.57 23.97 -12.11
C LYS A 248 16.58 23.58 -13.22
N ASN A 249 16.67 22.35 -13.72
CA ASN A 249 15.78 21.86 -14.76
C ASN A 249 14.31 21.75 -14.30
N ILE A 250 14.08 21.48 -13.02
CA ILE A 250 12.73 21.43 -12.44
C ILE A 250 12.27 22.83 -12.00
N GLY A 251 13.13 23.85 -12.04
CA GLY A 251 12.79 25.20 -11.61
C GLY A 251 12.70 25.33 -10.08
N CYS A 252 13.55 24.60 -9.35
CA CYS A 252 13.78 24.77 -7.92
C CYS A 252 14.90 25.78 -7.63
N LEU A 253 15.80 25.99 -8.59
CA LEU A 253 16.87 27.00 -8.54
C LEU A 253 16.67 27.99 -9.67
N ASP A 254 17.04 29.25 -9.45
CA ASP A 254 17.03 30.27 -10.48
C ASP A 254 18.16 30.06 -11.52
N GLU A 255 18.26 30.97 -12.50
CA GLU A 255 19.30 30.85 -13.53
C GLU A 255 20.72 31.00 -12.98
N GLU A 256 20.87 31.74 -11.88
CA GLU A 256 22.13 32.00 -11.18
C GLU A 256 22.52 30.85 -10.24
N GLY A 257 21.60 29.90 -10.01
CA GLY A 257 21.80 28.75 -9.14
C GLY A 257 21.60 29.08 -7.67
N GLU A 258 21.02 30.25 -7.37
CA GLU A 258 20.58 30.64 -6.05
C GLU A 258 19.16 30.07 -5.82
N ALA A 259 18.87 29.73 -4.57
CA ALA A 259 17.52 29.37 -4.18
C ALA A 259 16.65 30.61 -4.40
N SER A 260 15.53 30.48 -5.10
CA SER A 260 14.65 31.61 -5.39
C SER A 260 14.17 32.25 -4.08
N THR A 261 14.73 33.42 -3.74
CA THR A 261 14.46 34.14 -2.47
C THR A 261 13.11 34.88 -2.46
N ASP A 262 12.35 34.81 -3.56
CA ASP A 262 11.21 35.70 -3.79
C ASP A 262 9.87 35.22 -3.21
N ASP A 263 9.84 34.11 -2.46
CA ASP A 263 8.63 33.68 -1.74
C ASP A 263 8.96 33.36 -0.27
N ASP A 264 8.32 34.10 0.66
CA ASP A 264 8.52 34.12 2.12
C ASP A 264 8.22 32.79 2.86
N GLY A 265 8.37 31.64 2.20
CA GLY A 265 8.12 30.32 2.78
C GLY A 265 8.24 29.14 1.82
N ALA A 266 8.95 29.26 0.69
CA ALA A 266 9.29 28.09 -0.13
C ALA A 266 10.41 27.31 0.57
N ASP A 267 10.01 26.49 1.55
CA ASP A 267 10.87 25.61 2.32
C ASP A 267 11.71 24.70 1.39
N ASP A 268 12.91 24.31 1.83
CA ASP A 268 13.87 23.39 1.18
C ASP A 268 13.28 22.03 0.69
N GLU A 269 11.98 21.78 0.93
CA GLU A 269 11.21 20.63 0.46
C GLU A 269 11.07 20.57 -1.08
N ASP A 270 11.27 21.69 -1.77
CA ASP A 270 10.96 21.83 -3.20
C ASP A 270 11.88 21.09 -4.17
N CYS A 271 13.04 20.61 -3.73
CA CYS A 271 13.94 19.81 -4.58
C CYS A 271 13.70 18.30 -4.52
N LEU A 272 12.70 17.81 -3.75
CA LEU A 272 12.42 16.37 -3.66
C LEU A 272 12.13 15.73 -5.03
N GLY A 273 11.50 16.48 -5.93
CA GLY A 273 11.21 16.03 -7.31
C GLY A 273 12.47 15.61 -8.06
N ALA A 274 13.57 16.36 -7.91
CA ALA A 274 14.86 16.04 -8.52
C ALA A 274 15.41 14.69 -8.04
N PHE A 275 15.36 14.47 -6.72
CA PHE A 275 15.81 13.21 -6.13
C PHE A 275 14.92 12.04 -6.56
N ILE A 276 13.60 12.25 -6.58
CA ILE A 276 12.66 11.22 -7.01
C ILE A 276 12.87 10.84 -8.48
N LEU A 277 13.10 11.82 -9.37
CA LEU A 277 13.44 11.55 -10.78
C LEU A 277 14.68 10.65 -10.93
N TRP A 278 15.71 10.88 -10.11
CA TRP A 278 16.94 10.08 -10.14
C TRP A 278 16.74 8.68 -9.56
N VAL A 279 16.00 8.54 -8.45
CA VAL A 279 15.79 7.28 -7.74
C VAL A 279 14.59 6.47 -8.26
N HIS A 280 13.76 7.03 -9.15
CA HIS A 280 12.55 6.39 -9.69
C HIS A 280 12.77 4.96 -10.21
N PRO A 281 13.85 4.62 -10.95
CA PRO A 281 14.09 3.26 -11.40
C PRO A 281 14.23 2.27 -10.23
N LEU A 282 14.77 2.70 -9.09
CA LEU A 282 14.83 1.89 -7.87
C LEU A 282 13.44 1.66 -7.28
N PHE A 283 12.56 2.67 -7.25
CA PHE A 283 11.17 2.47 -6.85
C PHE A 283 10.44 1.48 -7.76
N ASN A 284 10.72 1.49 -9.06
CA ASN A 284 10.17 0.52 -10.02
C ASN A 284 10.63 -0.91 -9.70
N VAL A 285 11.92 -1.09 -9.36
CA VAL A 285 12.45 -2.36 -8.85
C VAL A 285 11.69 -2.80 -7.58
N LEU A 286 11.48 -1.90 -6.63
CA LEU A 286 10.73 -2.20 -5.39
C LEU A 286 9.28 -2.61 -5.67
N VAL A 287 8.58 -1.95 -6.59
CA VAL A 287 7.21 -2.31 -7.01
C VAL A 287 7.18 -3.72 -7.62
N LEU A 288 8.13 -4.06 -8.48
CA LEU A 288 8.20 -5.38 -9.11
C LEU A 288 8.58 -6.47 -8.10
N LEU A 289 9.49 -6.20 -7.16
CA LEU A 289 9.82 -7.12 -6.08
C LEU A 289 8.63 -7.30 -5.12
N TYR A 290 7.88 -6.25 -4.85
CA TYR A 290 6.62 -6.32 -4.12
C TYR A 290 5.61 -7.23 -4.82
N LEU A 291 5.40 -7.05 -6.13
CA LEU A 291 4.52 -7.91 -6.93
C LEU A 291 5.02 -9.37 -6.95
N ALA A 292 6.33 -9.58 -7.03
CA ALA A 292 6.93 -10.90 -6.95
C ALA A 292 6.70 -11.54 -5.58
N GLY A 293 6.92 -10.81 -4.49
CA GLY A 293 6.63 -11.25 -3.13
C GLY A 293 5.16 -11.62 -2.95
N LEU A 294 4.24 -10.80 -3.45
CA LEU A 294 2.81 -11.10 -3.45
C LEU A 294 2.48 -12.37 -4.23
N SER A 295 3.04 -12.55 -5.43
CA SER A 295 2.77 -13.75 -6.21
C SER A 295 3.29 -15.03 -5.54
N HIS A 296 4.46 -14.96 -4.91
CA HIS A 296 5.05 -16.07 -4.15
C HIS A 296 4.21 -16.41 -2.93
N ALA A 297 3.74 -15.38 -2.24
CA ALA A 297 2.81 -15.54 -1.15
C ALA A 297 1.48 -16.19 -1.56
N MET A 298 0.88 -15.71 -2.65
CA MET A 298 -0.35 -16.27 -3.19
C MET A 298 -0.17 -17.74 -3.59
N ARG A 299 1.03 -18.12 -4.06
CA ARG A 299 1.35 -19.53 -4.31
C ARG A 299 1.23 -20.38 -3.06
N ASN A 300 1.73 -19.90 -1.92
CA ASN A 300 1.66 -20.62 -0.65
C ASN A 300 0.20 -20.73 -0.16
N LEU A 301 -0.62 -19.67 -0.33
CA LEU A 301 -2.04 -19.71 0.03
C LEU A 301 -2.84 -20.76 -0.75
N VAL A 302 -2.57 -20.90 -2.05
CA VAL A 302 -3.36 -21.77 -2.93
C VAL A 302 -2.94 -23.24 -2.80
N GLN A 303 -1.66 -23.54 -2.52
CA GLN A 303 -1.14 -24.90 -2.46
C GLN A 303 -1.60 -25.68 -1.23
N GLU A 304 -1.80 -25.03 -0.09
CA GLU A 304 -1.96 -25.73 1.19
C GLU A 304 -3.40 -25.86 1.64
N ARG A 305 -4.33 -26.24 0.75
CA ARG A 305 -5.78 -26.33 1.05
C ARG A 305 -6.13 -27.26 2.23
N GLY A 306 -5.22 -28.15 2.65
CA GLY A 306 -5.38 -29.03 3.81
C GLY A 306 -5.08 -28.37 5.18
N ASP A 307 -4.16 -27.41 5.24
CA ASP A 307 -3.78 -26.62 6.44
C ASP A 307 -3.97 -25.10 6.20
N ALA A 308 -4.79 -24.75 5.20
CA ALA A 308 -4.87 -23.41 4.60
C ALA A 308 -5.14 -22.32 5.61
N ALA A 309 -6.01 -22.58 6.58
CA ALA A 309 -6.37 -21.59 7.59
C ALA A 309 -5.16 -21.09 8.40
N LYS A 310 -4.16 -21.95 8.67
CA LYS A 310 -2.97 -21.62 9.48
C LYS A 310 -1.91 -20.87 8.68
N ASN A 311 -1.69 -21.26 7.43
CA ASN A 311 -0.68 -20.63 6.58
C ASN A 311 -1.21 -19.33 5.94
N GLU A 312 -2.52 -19.18 5.78
CA GLU A 312 -3.19 -17.90 5.47
C GLU A 312 -2.91 -16.82 6.52
N VAL A 313 -3.01 -17.18 7.81
CA VAL A 313 -2.79 -16.21 8.90
C VAL A 313 -1.32 -15.81 8.96
N LYS A 314 -0.39 -16.75 8.77
CA LYS A 314 1.04 -16.44 8.70
C LYS A 314 1.38 -15.52 7.53
N PHE A 315 0.77 -15.75 6.37
CA PHE A 315 0.98 -14.91 5.21
C PHE A 315 0.43 -13.49 5.41
N MET A 316 -0.85 -13.37 5.78
CA MET A 316 -1.47 -12.08 6.04
C MET A 316 -0.71 -11.32 7.15
N GLY A 317 -0.27 -12.03 8.19
CA GLY A 317 0.60 -11.50 9.23
C GLY A 317 1.95 -11.03 8.70
N GLY A 318 2.64 -11.83 7.87
CA GLY A 318 3.92 -11.45 7.28
C GLY A 318 3.81 -10.25 6.34
N PHE A 319 2.73 -10.15 5.57
CA PHE A 319 2.45 -9.00 4.71
C PHE A 319 2.17 -7.73 5.52
N ILE A 320 1.35 -7.85 6.57
CA ILE A 320 1.09 -6.76 7.51
C ILE A 320 2.41 -6.30 8.16
N VAL A 321 3.27 -7.22 8.59
CA VAL A 321 4.60 -6.89 9.14
C VAL A 321 5.46 -6.17 8.10
N ALA A 322 5.46 -6.61 6.84
CA ALA A 322 6.20 -5.95 5.77
C ALA A 322 5.69 -4.51 5.51
N ILE A 323 4.38 -4.29 5.55
CA ILE A 323 3.79 -2.96 5.47
C ILE A 323 4.22 -2.10 6.66
N PHE A 324 4.08 -2.62 7.88
CA PHE A 324 4.51 -1.91 9.09
C PHE A 324 6.01 -1.60 9.04
N PHE A 325 6.81 -2.47 8.43
CA PHE A 325 8.22 -2.20 8.18
C PHE A 325 8.42 -1.01 7.22
N VAL A 326 7.66 -0.91 6.13
CA VAL A 326 7.70 0.27 5.23
C VAL A 326 7.31 1.56 5.98
N PHE A 327 6.24 1.53 6.79
CA PHE A 327 5.88 2.66 7.64
C PHE A 327 6.94 2.97 8.70
N TRP A 328 7.59 1.95 9.25
CA TRP A 328 8.68 2.15 10.19
C TRP A 328 9.89 2.80 9.52
N VAL A 329 10.22 2.42 8.28
CA VAL A 329 11.28 3.05 7.48
C VAL A 329 10.92 4.51 7.18
N GLY A 330 9.68 4.79 6.76
CA GLY A 330 9.20 6.16 6.53
C GLY A 330 9.28 7.00 7.81
N ALA A 331 8.73 6.51 8.93
CA ALA A 331 8.79 7.21 10.21
C ALA A 331 10.23 7.44 10.70
N SER A 332 11.13 6.52 10.39
CA SER A 332 12.55 6.64 10.70
C SER A 332 13.26 7.72 9.87
N LEU A 333 12.78 7.97 8.65
CA LEU A 333 13.28 9.00 7.73
C LEU A 333 12.66 10.38 7.95
N ALA A 334 11.57 10.46 8.71
CA ALA A 334 10.83 11.68 9.02
C ALA A 334 11.69 12.77 9.66
N GLY A 335 12.82 12.39 10.25
CA GLY A 335 13.76 13.31 10.87
C GLY A 335 14.89 13.83 10.00
N VAL A 336 14.99 13.37 8.75
CA VAL A 336 16.07 13.78 7.84
C VAL A 336 15.51 14.52 6.63
N ILE A 337 14.48 13.96 6.00
CA ILE A 337 13.85 14.53 4.81
C ILE A 337 12.34 14.27 4.92
N GLU A 338 11.57 15.32 5.19
CA GLU A 338 10.11 15.24 5.33
C GLU A 338 9.45 14.74 4.04
N GLY A 339 9.87 15.28 2.89
CA GLY A 339 9.37 14.87 1.58
C GLY A 339 9.56 13.37 1.25
N LEU A 340 10.71 12.80 1.56
CA LEU A 340 10.97 11.37 1.32
C LEU A 340 10.07 10.48 2.18
N THR A 341 9.78 10.93 3.40
CA THR A 341 8.89 10.23 4.32
C THR A 341 7.47 10.17 3.78
N VAL A 342 6.96 11.30 3.28
CA VAL A 342 5.66 11.36 2.62
C VAL A 342 5.61 10.42 1.41
N ALA A 343 6.67 10.38 0.60
CA ALA A 343 6.77 9.46 -0.54
C ALA A 343 6.72 7.97 -0.13
N ILE A 344 7.43 7.59 0.94
CA ILE A 344 7.44 6.21 1.46
C ILE A 344 6.08 5.84 2.06
N PHE A 345 5.42 6.76 2.77
CA PHE A 345 4.07 6.52 3.26
C PHE A 345 3.05 6.40 2.14
N ALA A 346 3.13 7.26 1.11
CA ALA A 346 2.29 7.16 -0.07
C ALA A 346 2.47 5.81 -0.78
N PHE A 347 3.72 5.36 -0.94
CA PHE A 347 4.05 4.04 -1.45
C PHE A 347 3.45 2.91 -0.57
N GLY A 348 3.63 2.96 0.75
CA GLY A 348 3.07 1.98 1.68
C GLY A 348 1.54 1.90 1.62
N MET A 349 0.86 3.06 1.54
CA MET A 349 -0.59 3.14 1.41
C MET A 349 -1.08 2.58 0.07
N ALA A 350 -0.41 2.92 -1.03
CA ALA A 350 -0.73 2.37 -2.34
C ALA A 350 -0.46 0.85 -2.38
N ALA A 351 0.51 0.34 -1.63
CA ALA A 351 0.79 -1.09 -1.52
C ALA A 351 -0.36 -1.79 -0.78
N ILE A 352 -0.82 -1.25 0.36
CA ILE A 352 -2.02 -1.76 1.04
C ILE A 352 -3.22 -1.79 0.10
N ALA A 353 -3.47 -0.70 -0.63
CA ALA A 353 -4.60 -0.58 -1.54
C ALA A 353 -4.53 -1.63 -2.66
N THR A 354 -3.37 -1.77 -3.32
CA THR A 354 -3.20 -2.77 -4.38
C THR A 354 -3.29 -4.21 -3.86
N PHE A 355 -2.76 -4.49 -2.68
CA PHE A 355 -2.92 -5.79 -2.04
C PHE A 355 -4.39 -6.10 -1.76
N ALA A 356 -5.13 -5.17 -1.16
CA ALA A 356 -6.55 -5.34 -0.88
C ALA A 356 -7.33 -5.62 -2.17
N ILE A 357 -7.03 -4.87 -3.24
CA ILE A 357 -7.62 -5.08 -4.57
C ILE A 357 -7.32 -6.50 -5.09
N ILE A 358 -6.05 -6.94 -5.06
CA ILE A 358 -5.64 -8.28 -5.52
C ILE A 358 -6.35 -9.37 -4.71
N VAL A 359 -6.38 -9.24 -3.38
CA VAL A 359 -7.04 -10.21 -2.49
C VAL A 359 -8.54 -10.29 -2.77
N ILE A 360 -9.21 -9.15 -2.94
CA ILE A 360 -10.63 -9.07 -3.30
C ILE A 360 -10.89 -9.76 -4.65
N PHE A 361 -10.05 -9.51 -5.65
CA PHE A 361 -10.19 -10.13 -6.97
C PHE A 361 -9.92 -11.65 -6.96
N ILE A 362 -8.98 -12.12 -6.14
CA ILE A 362 -8.61 -13.53 -6.06
C ILE A 362 -9.62 -14.33 -5.22
N MET A 363 -9.87 -13.89 -4.00
CA MET A 363 -10.68 -14.64 -3.04
C MET A 363 -12.18 -14.40 -3.24
N GLY A 364 -12.55 -13.25 -3.80
CA GLY A 364 -13.92 -12.78 -3.80
C GLY A 364 -14.31 -12.21 -2.44
N LEU A 365 -15.18 -11.20 -2.43
CA LEU A 365 -15.65 -10.55 -1.21
C LEU A 365 -16.36 -11.52 -0.25
N ASP A 366 -17.06 -12.52 -0.80
CA ASP A 366 -17.86 -13.44 0.01
C ASP A 366 -16.97 -14.42 0.80
N SER A 367 -15.90 -14.95 0.19
CA SER A 367 -14.95 -15.82 0.89
C SER A 367 -14.22 -15.07 2.00
N ILE A 368 -13.85 -13.81 1.77
CA ILE A 368 -13.20 -12.97 2.79
C ILE A 368 -14.16 -12.74 3.96
N LYS A 369 -15.45 -12.48 3.69
CA LYS A 369 -16.47 -12.32 4.73
C LYS A 369 -16.63 -13.59 5.56
N GLU A 370 -16.70 -14.75 4.92
CA GLU A 370 -16.84 -16.05 5.59
C GLU A 370 -15.63 -16.35 6.49
N ILE A 371 -14.41 -16.19 5.96
CA ILE A 371 -13.17 -16.39 6.73
C ILE A 371 -13.05 -15.42 7.89
N ALA A 372 -13.40 -14.14 7.66
CA ALA A 372 -13.37 -13.12 8.70
C ALA A 372 -14.38 -13.41 9.80
N GLU A 373 -15.59 -13.86 9.47
CA GLU A 373 -16.62 -14.22 10.45
C GLU A 373 -16.15 -15.40 11.30
N ILE A 374 -15.70 -16.51 10.69
CA ILE A 374 -15.22 -17.70 11.42
C ILE A 374 -14.05 -17.36 12.35
N LYS A 375 -13.01 -16.70 11.83
CA LYS A 375 -11.80 -16.38 12.61
C LYS A 375 -12.07 -15.32 13.67
N SER A 376 -12.95 -14.36 13.42
CA SER A 376 -13.29 -13.34 14.42
C SER A 376 -14.02 -13.94 15.62
N HIS A 377 -14.95 -14.89 15.39
CA HIS A 377 -15.63 -15.59 16.47
C HIS A 377 -14.66 -16.42 17.31
N GLN A 378 -13.77 -17.18 16.66
CA GLN A 378 -12.74 -17.97 17.36
C GLN A 378 -11.76 -17.08 18.16
N ALA A 379 -11.25 -16.00 17.54
CA ALA A 379 -10.30 -15.10 18.21
C ALA A 379 -10.91 -14.35 19.40
N VAL A 380 -12.20 -13.99 19.32
CA VAL A 380 -12.94 -13.36 20.42
C VAL A 380 -13.10 -14.31 21.60
N GLU A 381 -13.33 -15.60 21.35
CA GLU A 381 -13.48 -16.61 22.39
C GLU A 381 -12.16 -16.95 23.08
N GLU A 382 -11.07 -17.07 22.33
CA GLU A 382 -9.78 -17.46 22.89
C GLU A 382 -9.10 -16.32 23.68
N HIS A 383 -9.20 -15.08 23.21
CA HIS A 383 -8.45 -13.94 23.78
C HIS A 383 -9.25 -12.62 23.78
N PRO A 384 -10.29 -12.48 24.64
CA PRO A 384 -11.17 -11.31 24.64
C PRO A 384 -10.41 -9.99 24.90
N GLY A 385 -9.35 -10.03 25.70
CA GLY A 385 -8.54 -8.84 26.01
C GLY A 385 -7.74 -8.29 24.83
N THR A 386 -7.23 -9.17 23.96
CA THR A 386 -6.40 -8.83 22.79
C THR A 386 -7.26 -8.22 21.68
N MET A 387 -8.48 -8.74 21.48
CA MET A 387 -9.38 -8.24 20.45
C MET A 387 -9.77 -6.77 20.65
N ASP A 388 -9.90 -6.33 21.91
CA ASP A 388 -10.17 -4.93 22.22
C ASP A 388 -9.01 -4.00 21.85
N TRP A 389 -7.75 -4.45 21.89
CA TRP A 389 -6.61 -3.66 21.43
C TRP A 389 -6.63 -3.49 19.91
N VAL A 390 -7.00 -4.54 19.18
CA VAL A 390 -7.15 -4.51 17.72
C VAL A 390 -8.32 -3.59 17.32
N ARG A 391 -9.47 -3.73 17.99
CA ARG A 391 -10.64 -2.83 17.79
C ARG A 391 -10.29 -1.38 18.11
N ALA A 392 -9.50 -1.13 19.15
CA ALA A 392 -9.05 0.21 19.51
C ALA A 392 -8.13 0.83 18.45
N MET A 393 -7.20 0.04 17.90
CA MET A 393 -6.34 0.46 16.78
C MET A 393 -7.16 0.72 15.51
N PHE A 394 -8.12 -0.16 15.19
CA PHE A 394 -9.05 0.04 14.08
C PHE A 394 -9.85 1.34 14.25
N LEU A 395 -10.34 1.63 15.47
CA LEU A 395 -11.05 2.87 15.74
C LEU A 395 -10.14 4.10 15.56
N CYS A 396 -8.88 4.06 16.01
CA CYS A 396 -7.92 5.16 15.79
C CYS A 396 -7.74 5.48 14.30
N VAL A 397 -7.58 4.46 13.45
CA VAL A 397 -7.27 4.65 12.02
C VAL A 397 -8.52 4.91 11.19
N CYS A 398 -9.61 4.19 11.45
CA CYS A 398 -10.79 4.17 10.59
C CYS A 398 -11.94 5.07 11.07
N ALA A 399 -11.92 5.63 12.29
CA ALA A 399 -13.00 6.49 12.77
C ALA A 399 -13.32 7.66 11.82
N PRO A 400 -12.34 8.41 11.26
CA PRO A 400 -12.63 9.48 10.31
C PRO A 400 -13.38 8.96 9.07
N LEU A 401 -12.97 7.80 8.54
CA LEU A 401 -13.62 7.17 7.39
C LEU A 401 -15.05 6.73 7.72
N VAL A 402 -15.28 6.16 8.91
CA VAL A 402 -16.62 5.75 9.37
C VAL A 402 -17.55 6.96 9.51
N ILE A 403 -17.07 8.07 10.05
CA ILE A 403 -17.84 9.32 10.18
C ILE A 403 -18.29 9.83 8.81
N VAL A 404 -17.40 9.81 7.82
CA VAL A 404 -17.72 10.21 6.44
C VAL A 404 -18.64 9.18 5.76
N PHE A 405 -18.52 7.90 6.05
CA PHE A 405 -19.30 6.85 5.41
C PHE A 405 -20.76 6.80 5.88
N ILE A 406 -21.05 7.19 7.13
CA ILE A 406 -22.43 7.26 7.68
C ILE A 406 -23.37 8.11 6.80
N PRO A 407 -23.08 9.40 6.50
CA PRO A 407 -23.96 10.21 5.66
C PRO A 407 -24.03 9.69 4.22
N ILE A 408 -22.95 9.13 3.67
CA ILE A 408 -22.96 8.50 2.34
C ILE A 408 -23.94 7.32 2.31
N SER A 409 -23.91 6.47 3.33
CA SER A 409 -24.82 5.32 3.41
C SER A 409 -26.26 5.74 3.72
N ALA A 410 -26.46 6.79 4.52
CA ALA A 410 -27.79 7.36 4.74
C ALA A 410 -28.38 7.94 3.45
N LEU A 411 -27.56 8.63 2.65
CA LEU A 411 -27.97 9.16 1.35
C LEU A 411 -28.29 8.04 0.36
N ASN A 412 -27.48 6.98 0.28
CA ASN A 412 -27.79 5.81 -0.53
C ASN A 412 -29.17 5.24 -0.15
N GLN A 413 -29.42 5.01 1.14
CA GLN A 413 -30.71 4.51 1.61
C GLN A 413 -31.87 5.47 1.31
N PHE A 414 -31.65 6.79 1.39
CA PHE A 414 -32.63 7.80 0.99
C PHE A 414 -32.96 7.73 -0.52
N VAL A 415 -31.94 7.63 -1.39
CA VAL A 415 -32.13 7.47 -2.84
C VAL A 415 -32.91 6.19 -3.16
N ARG A 416 -32.65 5.08 -2.47
CA ARG A 416 -33.43 3.85 -2.62
C ARG A 416 -34.90 4.02 -2.21
N ARG A 417 -35.16 4.76 -1.12
CA ARG A 417 -36.54 5.05 -0.65
C ARG A 417 -37.34 5.91 -1.61
N LEU A 418 -36.67 6.84 -2.30
CA LEU A 418 -37.36 7.70 -3.25
C LEU A 418 -38.02 6.93 -4.39
N ALA A 419 -37.62 5.67 -4.66
CA ALA A 419 -38.24 4.74 -5.62
C ALA A 419 -38.42 5.28 -7.07
N CYS A 420 -38.03 6.53 -7.34
CA CYS A 420 -38.20 7.22 -8.62
C CYS A 420 -37.14 6.81 -9.64
N VAL A 421 -36.06 6.12 -9.22
CA VAL A 421 -35.00 5.66 -10.10
C VAL A 421 -35.21 4.17 -10.39
N PRO A 422 -35.58 3.77 -11.62
CA PRO A 422 -35.85 2.36 -11.98
C PRO A 422 -34.64 1.41 -11.79
N CYS A 423 -33.45 1.98 -11.60
CA CYS A 423 -32.18 1.27 -11.56
C CYS A 423 -31.69 0.94 -10.14
N THR A 424 -32.35 1.42 -9.08
CA THR A 424 -31.92 1.14 -7.71
C THR A 424 -32.39 -0.23 -7.22
N LYS A 425 -31.68 -0.81 -6.25
CA LYS A 425 -32.09 -2.05 -5.59
C LYS A 425 -33.46 -1.82 -4.92
N ARG A 426 -34.44 -2.65 -5.24
CA ARG A 426 -35.74 -2.61 -4.55
C ARG A 426 -35.55 -2.92 -3.07
N LEU A 427 -36.07 -2.06 -2.20
CA LEU A 427 -36.07 -2.28 -0.76
C LEU A 427 -36.78 -3.58 -0.42
N ALA A 428 -36.17 -4.38 0.46
CA ALA A 428 -36.86 -5.52 1.04
C ALA A 428 -37.92 -5.02 2.05
N PRO A 429 -39.05 -5.75 2.23
CA PRO A 429 -40.06 -5.37 3.21
C PRO A 429 -39.45 -5.27 4.62
N GLY A 430 -39.60 -4.11 5.25
CA GLY A 430 -39.01 -3.80 6.56
C GLY A 430 -37.75 -2.92 6.52
N GLU A 431 -37.03 -2.87 5.38
CA GLU A 431 -35.86 -1.99 5.24
C GLU A 431 -36.22 -0.50 5.12
N GLU A 432 -37.49 -0.20 4.83
CA GLU A 432 -38.04 1.15 4.74
C GLU A 432 -37.86 1.97 6.02
N ARG A 433 -37.70 1.31 7.16
CA ARG A 433 -37.53 1.97 8.46
C ARG A 433 -36.10 2.44 8.73
N PHE A 434 -35.08 1.82 8.13
CA PHE A 434 -33.68 2.12 8.43
C PHE A 434 -33.22 3.40 7.74
N THR A 435 -32.65 4.34 8.48
CA THR A 435 -32.07 5.59 7.95
C THR A 435 -30.78 5.35 7.17
N ILE A 436 -30.11 4.23 7.42
CA ILE A 436 -28.85 3.82 6.79
C ILE A 436 -29.07 2.47 6.09
N THR A 437 -28.20 2.10 5.15
CA THR A 437 -28.29 0.78 4.48
C THR A 437 -28.29 -0.37 5.49
N SER A 438 -29.07 -1.41 5.22
CA SER A 438 -29.22 -2.57 6.12
C SER A 438 -27.89 -3.28 6.40
N GLU A 439 -27.02 -3.36 5.39
CA GLU A 439 -25.67 -3.92 5.53
C GLU A 439 -24.84 -3.13 6.55
N PHE A 440 -24.77 -1.81 6.42
CA PHE A 440 -24.01 -0.98 7.35
C PHE A 440 -24.66 -0.93 8.74
N TYR A 441 -26.00 -0.94 8.82
CA TYR A 441 -26.72 -1.05 10.09
C TYR A 441 -26.36 -2.35 10.83
N ASN A 442 -26.29 -3.48 10.13
CA ASN A 442 -25.89 -4.76 10.74
C ASN A 442 -24.43 -4.71 11.25
N ARG A 443 -23.53 -4.04 10.52
CA ARG A 443 -22.15 -3.82 10.98
C ARG A 443 -22.10 -2.91 12.22
N LEU A 444 -22.85 -1.81 12.25
CA LEU A 444 -22.95 -0.95 13.43
C LEU A 444 -23.55 -1.68 14.64
N LYS A 445 -24.60 -2.48 14.42
CA LYS A 445 -25.21 -3.30 15.48
C LYS A 445 -24.23 -4.33 16.04
N THR A 446 -23.30 -4.82 15.22
CA THR A 446 -22.21 -5.68 15.70
C THR A 446 -21.31 -4.90 16.66
N CYS A 447 -21.08 -3.61 16.41
CA CYS A 447 -20.32 -2.74 17.31
C CYS A 447 -21.05 -2.48 18.64
N ASP A 448 -22.38 -2.58 18.72
CA ASP A 448 -23.11 -2.47 20.00
C ASP A 448 -22.74 -3.56 21.00
N SER A 449 -22.30 -4.73 20.51
CA SER A 449 -21.83 -5.83 21.36
C SER A 449 -20.42 -5.60 21.94
N TRP A 450 -19.74 -4.54 21.52
CA TRP A 450 -18.36 -4.29 21.92
C TRP A 450 -18.30 -3.66 23.31
N ASN A 451 -17.22 -3.96 24.04
CA ASN A 451 -16.92 -3.28 25.30
C ASN A 451 -16.35 -1.88 25.03
N TRP A 452 -17.23 -0.93 24.70
CA TRP A 452 -16.87 0.45 24.34
C TRP A 452 -15.99 1.13 25.37
N THR A 453 -16.23 0.91 26.66
CA THR A 453 -15.41 1.49 27.72
C THR A 453 -13.96 1.00 27.64
N SER A 454 -13.73 -0.30 27.43
CA SER A 454 -12.36 -0.81 27.26
C SER A 454 -11.72 -0.33 25.97
N ILE A 455 -12.48 -0.30 24.86
CA ILE A 455 -11.95 0.06 23.55
C ILE A 455 -11.57 1.53 23.53
N LEU A 456 -12.47 2.43 23.94
CA LEU A 456 -12.20 3.88 23.97
C LEU A 456 -11.02 4.22 24.88
N ARG A 457 -10.89 3.57 26.05
CA ARG A 457 -9.72 3.74 26.92
C ARG A 457 -8.42 3.34 26.21
N LYS A 458 -8.42 2.20 25.51
CA LYS A 458 -7.26 1.71 24.73
C LYS A 458 -6.97 2.60 23.51
N THR A 459 -8.00 3.15 22.87
CA THR A 459 -7.88 4.11 21.76
C THR A 459 -7.22 5.42 22.23
N ILE A 460 -7.62 5.95 23.39
CA ILE A 460 -6.97 7.12 24.00
C ILE A 460 -5.51 6.79 24.33
N LEU A 461 -5.23 5.60 24.87
CA LEU A 461 -3.87 5.17 25.15
C LEU A 461 -3.02 5.06 23.88
N TRP A 462 -3.57 4.53 22.79
CA TRP A 462 -2.92 4.53 21.48
C TRP A 462 -2.64 5.94 20.97
N GLY A 463 -3.59 6.85 21.11
CA GLY A 463 -3.41 8.26 20.74
C GLY A 463 -2.33 8.95 21.56
N LEU A 464 -2.31 8.76 22.88
CA LEU A 464 -1.28 9.29 23.76
C LEU A 464 0.10 8.70 23.46
N LEU A 465 0.17 7.38 23.21
CA LEU A 465 1.40 6.71 22.81
C LEU A 465 1.92 7.25 21.48
N TYR A 466 1.05 7.35 20.46
CA TYR A 466 1.39 7.93 19.17
C TYR A 466 1.88 9.36 19.32
N GLN A 467 1.15 10.22 20.04
CA GLN A 467 1.55 11.62 20.24
C GLN A 467 2.89 11.73 20.97
N SER A 468 3.11 10.89 21.99
CA SER A 468 4.37 10.88 22.73
C SER A 468 5.54 10.44 21.84
N LEU A 469 5.35 9.39 21.04
CA LEU A 469 6.39 8.91 20.11
C LEU A 469 6.63 9.88 18.95
N ALA A 470 5.57 10.35 18.31
CA ALA A 470 5.65 11.22 17.13
C ALA A 470 6.16 12.62 17.47
N VAL A 471 5.66 13.24 18.55
CA VAL A 471 6.05 14.61 18.90
C VAL A 471 7.26 14.63 19.80
N ILE A 472 7.23 13.91 20.93
CA ILE A 472 8.32 13.98 21.90
C ILE A 472 9.53 13.23 21.35
N ALA A 473 9.40 11.97 20.92
CA ALA A 473 10.58 11.26 20.46
C ALA A 473 11.06 11.79 19.10
N SER A 474 10.21 11.92 18.07
CA SER A 474 10.68 12.31 16.74
C SER A 474 11.11 13.78 16.67
N LYS A 475 10.23 14.74 16.97
CA LYS A 475 10.54 16.17 16.77
C LYS A 475 11.60 16.68 17.74
N PHE A 476 11.58 16.25 19.01
CA PHE A 476 12.64 16.64 19.95
C PHE A 476 13.99 16.02 19.60
N THR A 477 14.03 14.77 19.11
CA THR A 477 15.30 14.17 18.67
C THR A 477 15.87 14.98 17.52
N ILE A 478 15.08 15.37 16.52
CA ILE A 478 15.57 16.22 15.41
C ILE A 478 16.14 17.54 15.92
N LEU A 479 15.42 18.25 16.81
CA LEU A 479 15.90 19.50 17.40
C LEU A 479 17.21 19.31 18.19
N LEU A 480 17.28 18.26 19.01
CA LEU A 480 18.47 17.93 19.78
C LEU A 480 19.64 17.59 18.87
N LEU A 481 19.40 16.83 17.80
CA LEU A 481 20.41 16.44 16.82
C LEU A 481 20.93 17.65 16.04
N GLY A 482 20.04 18.56 15.61
CA GLY A 482 20.42 19.81 14.96
C GLY A 482 21.27 20.70 15.86
N TRP A 483 20.87 20.85 17.13
CA TRP A 483 21.64 21.60 18.12
C TRP A 483 23.02 20.96 18.39
N ILE A 484 23.09 19.63 18.53
CA ILE A 484 24.36 18.90 18.68
C ILE A 484 25.27 19.11 17.47
N ASN A 485 24.71 19.11 16.25
CA ASN A 485 25.48 19.32 15.02
C ASN A 485 26.15 20.71 15.00
N GLU A 486 25.42 21.77 15.37
CA GLU A 486 25.94 23.13 15.45
C GLU A 486 27.09 23.26 16.47
N GLN A 487 26.96 22.61 17.63
CA GLN A 487 27.98 22.70 18.69
C GLN A 487 29.26 21.92 18.38
N ILE A 488 29.21 20.95 17.45
CA ILE A 488 30.26 19.97 17.25
C ILE A 488 30.98 20.12 15.91
N ALA A 489 30.46 20.96 14.99
CA ALA A 489 31.02 21.18 13.65
C ALA A 489 32.53 21.50 13.65
N ASP A 490 33.02 22.30 14.61
CA ASP A 490 34.42 22.73 14.68
C ASP A 490 35.30 21.87 15.62
N SER A 491 34.76 20.75 16.13
CA SER A 491 35.45 19.92 17.11
C SER A 491 36.28 18.81 16.48
N ASN A 492 37.31 18.35 17.19
CA ASN A 492 38.13 17.22 16.77
C ASN A 492 37.30 15.93 16.60
N VAL A 493 37.53 15.19 15.51
CA VAL A 493 36.84 13.95 15.13
C VAL A 493 36.68 12.95 16.29
N PHE A 494 37.69 12.80 17.15
CA PHE A 494 37.65 11.88 18.29
C PHE A 494 36.69 12.34 19.39
N LEU A 495 36.63 13.64 19.67
CA LEU A 495 35.70 14.20 20.65
C LEU A 495 34.26 14.05 20.16
N VAL A 496 34.04 14.37 18.88
CA VAL A 496 32.76 14.18 18.19
C VAL A 496 32.30 12.74 18.28
N SER A 497 33.18 11.79 17.95
CA SER A 497 32.91 10.35 18.01
C SER A 497 32.54 9.89 19.43
N ALA A 498 33.22 10.40 20.46
CA ALA A 498 32.92 10.08 21.85
C ALA A 498 31.54 10.60 22.28
N ILE A 499 31.19 11.84 21.91
CA ILE A 499 29.86 12.41 22.21
C ILE A 499 28.77 11.60 21.53
N VAL A 500 28.92 11.36 20.23
CA VAL A 500 27.98 10.56 19.42
C VAL A 500 27.84 9.15 19.97
N PHE A 501 28.91 8.54 20.46
CA PHE A 501 28.87 7.23 21.11
C PHE A 501 28.01 7.23 22.38
N VAL A 502 28.23 8.20 23.28
CA VAL A 502 27.47 8.31 24.55
C VAL A 502 26.00 8.61 24.30
N VAL A 503 25.72 9.57 23.41
CA VAL A 503 24.35 9.95 23.03
C VAL A 503 23.65 8.77 22.35
N GLY A 504 24.33 8.11 21.41
CA GLY A 504 23.82 6.95 20.70
C GLY A 504 23.44 5.82 21.65
N ILE A 505 24.32 5.45 22.59
CA ILE A 505 24.00 4.42 23.60
C ILE A 505 22.81 4.83 24.47
N THR A 506 22.77 6.09 24.92
CA THR A 506 21.67 6.59 25.77
C THR A 506 20.33 6.50 25.03
N LEU A 507 20.29 6.96 23.78
CA LEU A 507 19.08 6.91 22.95
C LEU A 507 18.67 5.47 22.62
N PHE A 508 19.62 4.55 22.36
CA PHE A 508 19.29 3.13 22.17
C PHE A 508 18.79 2.46 23.45
N LEU A 509 19.24 2.88 24.63
CA LEU A 509 18.75 2.35 25.90
C LEU A 509 17.34 2.81 26.25
N LEU A 510 16.81 3.86 25.58
CA LEU A 510 15.43 4.33 25.74
C LEU A 510 14.50 3.54 24.79
N PRO A 511 13.64 2.63 25.29
CA PRO A 511 12.75 1.83 24.46
C PRO A 511 11.84 2.62 23.49
N PRO A 512 11.36 3.83 23.84
CA PRO A 512 10.52 4.64 22.95
C PRO A 512 11.25 5.27 21.77
N VAL A 513 12.59 5.38 21.81
CA VAL A 513 13.33 6.15 20.81
C VAL A 513 13.65 5.25 19.62
N PRO A 514 13.20 5.60 18.40
CA PRO A 514 13.60 4.86 17.21
C PRO A 514 15.12 4.99 17.04
N GLY A 515 15.80 3.87 16.82
CA GLY A 515 17.26 3.86 16.66
C GLY A 515 17.77 4.50 15.37
N ALA A 516 16.88 4.68 14.39
CA ALA A 516 17.26 5.12 13.05
C ALA A 516 17.79 6.58 12.98
N PRO A 517 17.18 7.58 13.65
CA PRO A 517 17.74 8.92 13.76
C PRO A 517 19.22 8.99 14.17
N ILE A 518 19.69 8.06 15.02
CA ILE A 518 21.10 8.03 15.47
C ILE A 518 22.02 7.67 14.30
N TYR A 519 21.64 6.69 13.48
CA TYR A 519 22.44 6.32 12.30
C TYR A 519 22.46 7.43 11.27
N TYR A 520 21.35 8.14 11.10
CA TYR A 520 21.29 9.30 10.22
C TYR A 520 22.16 10.44 10.74
N LEU A 521 22.13 10.74 12.05
CA LEU A 521 23.06 11.69 12.65
C LEU A 521 24.50 11.32 12.33
N ILE A 522 24.89 10.06 12.57
CA ILE A 522 26.26 9.62 12.31
C ILE A 522 26.61 9.74 10.82
N GLY A 523 25.70 9.34 9.94
CA GLY A 523 25.88 9.40 8.50
C GLY A 523 25.96 10.83 7.95
N LEU A 524 25.32 11.80 8.60
CA LEU A 524 25.35 13.21 8.22
C LEU A 524 26.55 13.94 8.83
N LEU A 525 26.86 13.66 10.09
CA LEU A 525 27.86 14.38 10.87
C LEU A 525 29.29 13.89 10.58
N MET A 526 29.49 12.58 10.40
CA MET A 526 30.85 12.03 10.19
C MET A 526 31.51 12.48 8.89
N PRO A 527 30.83 12.55 7.73
CA PRO A 527 31.43 13.10 6.52
C PRO A 527 31.87 14.55 6.68
N GLY A 528 31.09 15.38 7.38
CA GLY A 528 31.43 16.79 7.61
C GLY A 528 32.63 16.98 8.52
N VAL A 529 32.71 16.22 9.62
CA VAL A 529 33.78 16.39 10.62
C VAL A 529 35.05 15.63 10.24
N ALA A 530 34.91 14.43 9.68
CA ALA A 530 36.04 13.52 9.43
C ALA A 530 36.48 13.49 7.95
N GLY A 531 35.79 14.23 7.08
CA GLY A 531 36.10 14.32 5.65
C GLY A 531 37.51 14.84 5.39
N ASP A 532 37.94 15.87 6.13
CA ASP A 532 39.28 16.46 5.98
C ASP A 532 40.41 15.50 6.39
N GLU A 533 40.17 14.62 7.38
CA GLU A 533 41.18 13.68 7.90
C GLU A 533 41.21 12.35 7.12
N PHE A 534 40.06 11.80 6.75
CA PHE A 534 39.95 10.45 6.16
C PHE A 534 39.50 10.44 4.69
N GLY A 535 39.13 11.59 4.12
CA GLY A 535 38.43 11.70 2.85
C GLY A 535 36.96 11.24 2.95
N ASP A 536 36.12 11.63 1.99
CA ASP A 536 34.67 11.37 2.03
C ASP A 536 34.33 9.89 2.22
N VAL A 537 34.96 9.02 1.44
CA VAL A 537 34.75 7.56 1.51
C VAL A 537 35.23 7.00 2.84
N GLY A 538 36.37 7.49 3.34
CA GLY A 538 36.93 7.07 4.63
C GLY A 538 36.05 7.49 5.80
N ALA A 539 35.51 8.72 5.77
CA ALA A 539 34.58 9.24 6.76
C ALA A 539 33.25 8.46 6.78
N ILE A 540 32.72 8.09 5.62
CA ILE A 540 31.53 7.23 5.49
C ILE A 540 31.79 5.86 6.13
N ILE A 541 32.90 5.19 5.78
CA ILE A 541 33.26 3.89 6.34
C ILE A 541 33.46 3.99 7.87
N TYR A 542 34.13 5.04 8.34
CA TYR A 542 34.33 5.30 9.75
C TYR A 542 32.99 5.46 10.49
N GLY A 543 32.07 6.26 9.95
CA GLY A 543 30.72 6.42 10.50
C GLY A 543 29.92 5.12 10.54
N MET A 544 30.03 4.26 9.51
CA MET A 544 29.42 2.93 9.52
C MET A 544 29.97 2.04 10.64
N ILE A 545 31.30 2.03 10.84
CA ILE A 545 31.95 1.27 11.91
C ILE A 545 31.52 1.81 13.28
N LEU A 546 31.54 3.12 13.47
CA LEU A 546 31.09 3.75 14.73
C LEU A 546 29.63 3.39 15.04
N SER A 547 28.74 3.47 14.05
CA SER A 547 27.34 3.07 14.16
C SER A 547 27.18 1.60 14.59
N LEU A 548 27.97 0.71 13.99
CA LEU A 548 27.96 -0.72 14.32
C LEU A 548 28.42 -0.95 15.78
N ILE A 549 29.49 -0.29 16.20
CA ILE A 549 30.01 -0.41 17.57
C ILE A 549 28.96 0.09 18.57
N ILE A 550 28.38 1.27 18.36
CA ILE A 550 27.32 1.82 19.22
C ILE A 550 26.18 0.82 19.35
N LYS A 551 25.73 0.23 18.24
CA LYS A 551 24.63 -0.74 18.24
C LYS A 551 24.98 -2.01 19.02
N LEU A 552 26.15 -2.58 18.79
CA LEU A 552 26.60 -3.79 19.49
C LEU A 552 26.72 -3.53 20.99
N CYS A 553 27.30 -2.40 21.40
CA CYS A 553 27.40 -2.00 22.80
C CYS A 553 26.02 -1.78 23.43
N ALA A 554 25.11 -1.10 22.75
CA ALA A 554 23.75 -0.89 23.24
C ALA A 554 23.00 -2.22 23.40
N CYS A 555 23.08 -3.13 22.43
CA CYS A 555 22.47 -4.46 22.53
C CYS A 555 23.06 -5.27 23.70
N PHE A 556 24.38 -5.23 23.90
CA PHE A 556 25.01 -5.85 25.06
C PHE A 556 24.50 -5.26 26.37
N MET A 557 24.43 -3.93 26.50
CA MET A 557 23.91 -3.27 27.69
C MET A 557 22.43 -3.59 27.93
N GLN A 558 21.59 -3.60 26.89
CA GLN A 558 20.18 -4.01 27.02
C GLN A 558 20.05 -5.46 27.51
N GLN A 559 20.86 -6.38 26.97
CA GLN A 559 20.85 -7.78 27.41
C GLN A 559 21.29 -7.94 28.86
N VAL A 560 22.32 -7.19 29.29
CA VAL A 560 22.83 -7.26 30.67
C VAL A 560 21.91 -6.57 31.66
N VAL A 561 21.50 -5.32 31.38
CA VAL A 561 20.75 -4.46 32.30
C VAL A 561 19.28 -4.84 32.34
N ILE A 562 18.63 -5.03 31.18
CA ILE A 562 17.20 -5.33 31.09
C ILE A 562 16.99 -6.85 31.08
N GLY A 563 17.71 -7.55 30.21
CA GLY A 563 17.57 -9.00 30.03
C GLY A 563 18.00 -9.81 31.26
N GLY A 564 19.06 -9.38 31.96
CA GLY A 564 19.54 -10.01 33.18
C GLY A 564 18.46 -10.03 34.28
N ASP A 565 17.79 -8.90 34.49
CA ASP A 565 16.77 -8.75 35.54
C ASP A 565 15.48 -9.50 35.16
N MET A 566 15.07 -9.46 33.89
CA MET A 566 13.90 -10.21 33.41
C MET A 566 14.11 -11.73 33.42
N SER A 567 15.34 -12.23 33.35
CA SER A 567 15.64 -13.67 33.42
C SER A 567 15.26 -14.32 34.76
N SER A 568 15.08 -13.51 35.81
CA SER A 568 14.65 -13.95 37.13
C SER A 568 13.13 -14.18 37.26
N PHE A 569 12.32 -13.64 36.34
CA PHE A 569 10.86 -13.79 36.36
C PHE A 569 10.40 -15.06 35.61
N LEU A 570 9.93 -16.06 36.37
CA LEU A 570 9.44 -17.36 35.87
C LEU A 570 8.35 -17.26 34.79
N GLN A 571 7.54 -16.20 34.80
CA GLN A 571 6.43 -16.02 33.86
C GLN A 571 6.90 -15.55 32.46
N GLY A 572 8.10 -14.97 32.36
CA GLY A 572 8.74 -14.67 31.07
C GLY A 572 9.28 -15.93 30.36
N ARG A 573 9.72 -16.94 31.13
CA ARG A 573 10.26 -18.22 30.60
C ARG A 573 9.20 -19.17 30.03
N GLN A 574 7.93 -19.00 30.37
CA GLN A 574 6.86 -19.87 29.87
C GLN A 574 6.20 -19.36 28.59
N ASN A 575 6.41 -18.09 28.22
CA ASN A 575 5.75 -17.42 27.10
C ASN A 575 6.70 -17.04 25.94
N CYS A 576 8.02 -17.19 26.12
CA CYS A 576 9.02 -17.21 25.04
C CYS A 576 9.43 -18.67 24.81
#